data_AF-A0A970I3T9-F1
#
_entry.id   AF-A0A970I3T9-F1
#
_cell.length_a   1.000
_cell.length_b   1.000
_cell.length_c   1.000
_cell.angle_alpha   90.00
_cell.angle_beta   90.00
_cell.angle_gamma   90.00
#
_symmetry.space_group_name_H-M   'P 1'
#
loop_
_entity.id
_entity.type
_entity.pdbx_description
1 polymer ?
#
loop_
_entity_poly.entity_id
_entity_poly.type
_entity_poly.pdbx_seq_one_letter_code
_entity_poly.pdbx_strand_id
1 'polypeptide(L)'
;MPISISILTISCTTHMSLSGTSESDRMHRAVSKEVLYGVNGHSVRVNRGEYISQYNQFSIKEQVDLLKKLGVSIYRTDIYFNETGFFNGPDSPEKFEDLVRLAKEAEIQVLPLLSTYPWMKAYDDPTEPFLIGSDWNYLELIKQLNNLDSVAQKHIKSLDIWQHYHKRGFQSGELFAATYGKDLVYYNTGNEIAYYISKMYPHPLNPVPNPTPEQTEAFFIETFRGDEISSFFSTEEHARRTLASAAYISGLIDGVKSKDGDAKCVISEGKINFGYFKFLDFMEVKYDIIGWNWYEGNFNQRNYKLHGLNVYEELSKLAKGKPIWITEMNRFAGSRNYSGESVYAAEIEQANLIYQHLDKYSSLPNVQAVFVYELIDQEYKFETRWEDYYGLITSPFPNKSSAKIKPAFDMYRYAIQELNHGKEDYIFAVLNFFIKQPAELDTHMESISYSGKTINDEAWLNEVTLNLGNDIKWLAPEYQISKEDLNQFVARIYKELMNQTANKSTVRTLKRRLRKLSPREWLVELFLSEEFKRNAIWSGYERRTSFSRP
;
A
#
# COMPACT_ATOMS: atom_id res chain seq x y z
N MET A 1 29.87 42.52 -53.23
CA MET A 1 29.42 41.59 -52.19
C MET A 1 28.51 40.55 -52.83
N PRO A 2 29.02 39.33 -53.07
CA PRO A 2 28.20 38.25 -53.55
C PRO A 2 28.27 36.99 -52.65
N ILE A 3 27.17 36.27 -52.74
CA ILE A 3 26.88 34.91 -52.29
C ILE A 3 27.96 33.95 -52.81
N SER A 4 28.41 33.01 -51.98
CA SER A 4 29.14 31.82 -52.43
C SER A 4 28.47 30.55 -51.90
N ILE A 5 27.86 29.82 -52.82
CA ILE A 5 27.40 28.44 -52.65
C ILE A 5 28.53 27.55 -53.17
N SER A 6 28.93 26.52 -52.43
CA SER A 6 29.77 25.45 -52.96
C SER A 6 29.26 24.11 -52.45
N ILE A 7 28.77 23.34 -53.41
CA ILE A 7 28.35 21.95 -53.35
C ILE A 7 29.61 21.09 -53.16
N LEU A 8 29.59 20.14 -52.24
CA LEU A 8 30.56 19.05 -52.23
C LEU A 8 29.84 17.69 -52.15
N THR A 9 30.08 16.91 -53.19
CA THR A 9 29.70 15.51 -53.40
C THR A 9 30.44 14.58 -52.43
N ILE A 10 29.71 13.66 -51.80
CA ILE A 10 30.28 12.57 -50.99
C ILE A 10 30.33 11.31 -51.86
N SER A 11 31.53 10.80 -52.14
CA SER A 11 31.76 9.48 -52.69
C SER A 11 32.13 8.49 -51.59
N CYS A 12 31.46 7.34 -51.61
CA CYS A 12 31.60 6.21 -50.71
C CYS A 12 32.89 5.42 -50.96
N THR A 13 33.64 5.05 -49.92
CA THR A 13 34.16 3.68 -49.75
C THR A 13 34.66 3.40 -48.32
N THR A 14 34.19 2.26 -47.83
CA THR A 14 34.42 1.51 -46.59
C THR A 14 35.82 1.45 -46.00
N HIS A 15 35.89 1.59 -44.66
CA HIS A 15 36.64 0.67 -43.80
C HIS A 15 35.91 0.45 -42.46
N MET A 16 35.76 -0.83 -42.10
CA MET A 16 35.18 -1.35 -40.87
C MET A 16 36.06 -1.06 -39.65
N SER A 17 35.46 -0.57 -38.55
CA SER A 17 35.69 -1.15 -37.21
C SER A 17 34.57 -0.80 -36.23
N LEU A 18 33.84 -1.84 -35.82
CA LEU A 18 33.26 -2.10 -34.49
C LEU A 18 33.02 -0.91 -33.55
N SER A 19 31.81 -0.33 -33.58
CA SER A 19 31.06 0.11 -32.39
C SER A 19 29.70 0.64 -32.84
N GLY A 20 28.61 -0.02 -32.44
CA GLY A 20 27.28 0.38 -32.87
C GLY A 20 26.17 -0.31 -32.11
N THR A 21 25.96 0.09 -30.85
CA THR A 21 24.60 0.16 -30.31
C THR A 21 24.22 1.64 -30.38
N SER A 22 23.28 1.94 -31.27
CA SER A 22 22.88 3.30 -31.64
C SER A 22 22.27 4.06 -30.47
N GLU A 23 22.49 5.37 -30.45
CA GLU A 23 21.82 6.35 -29.58
C GLU A 23 20.28 6.30 -29.64
N SER A 24 19.69 5.60 -30.61
CA SER A 24 18.25 5.30 -30.66
C SER A 24 17.78 4.30 -29.60
N ASP A 25 18.66 3.40 -29.12
CA ASP A 25 18.33 2.43 -28.06
C ASP A 25 18.40 3.05 -26.65
N ARG A 26 18.94 4.27 -26.54
CA ARG A 26 18.92 5.08 -25.31
C ARG A 26 17.64 5.91 -25.12
N MET A 27 16.76 5.99 -26.12
CA MET A 27 15.58 6.87 -26.07
C MET A 27 14.23 6.21 -25.76
N HIS A 28 14.15 4.91 -25.46
CA HIS A 28 12.86 4.27 -25.08
C HIS A 28 12.91 3.17 -24.01
N ARG A 29 13.93 3.12 -23.15
CA ARG A 29 13.73 2.55 -21.82
C ARG A 29 13.24 3.65 -20.91
N ALA A 30 11.91 3.79 -20.82
CA ALA A 30 11.32 4.34 -19.61
C ALA A 30 11.99 3.61 -18.45
N VAL A 31 12.74 4.33 -17.62
CA VAL A 31 13.16 3.82 -16.31
C VAL A 31 11.85 3.45 -15.65
N SER A 32 11.55 2.15 -15.57
CA SER A 32 10.34 1.68 -14.92
C SER A 32 10.39 2.23 -13.51
N LYS A 33 9.45 3.13 -13.21
CA LYS A 33 9.27 3.68 -11.88
C LYS A 33 9.08 2.50 -10.93
N GLU A 34 10.09 2.20 -10.14
CA GLU A 34 10.03 1.09 -9.18
C GLU A 34 9.11 1.52 -8.03
N VAL A 35 7.96 0.85 -7.90
CA VAL A 35 7.00 1.08 -6.82
C VAL A 35 7.32 0.08 -5.71
N LEU A 36 7.46 0.56 -4.48
CA LEU A 36 7.62 -0.28 -3.31
C LEU A 36 6.26 -0.84 -2.88
N TYR A 37 6.18 -2.16 -2.75
CA TYR A 37 5.00 -2.84 -2.25
C TYR A 37 5.25 -3.23 -0.80
N GLY A 38 4.34 -2.83 0.09
CA GLY A 38 4.50 -3.10 1.50
C GLY A 38 3.25 -3.52 2.23
N VAL A 39 3.45 -3.95 3.47
CA VAL A 39 2.39 -4.29 4.40
C VAL A 39 2.64 -3.55 5.71
N ASN A 40 1.57 -3.12 6.38
CA ASN A 40 1.64 -2.63 7.75
C ASN A 40 1.38 -3.80 8.74
N GLY A 41 2.07 -3.81 9.87
CA GLY A 41 1.59 -4.53 11.04
C GLY A 41 2.28 -4.13 12.34
N HIS A 42 2.05 -4.93 13.38
CA HIS A 42 2.37 -4.57 14.75
C HIS A 42 3.32 -5.59 15.41
N SER A 43 4.33 -6.00 14.65
CA SER A 43 5.26 -7.09 15.01
C SER A 43 5.95 -6.92 16.36
N VAL A 44 6.22 -5.68 16.74
CA VAL A 44 7.00 -5.35 17.95
C VAL A 44 6.17 -5.28 19.21
N ARG A 45 4.83 -5.30 19.10
CA ARG A 45 3.92 -5.31 20.26
C ARG A 45 4.14 -6.59 21.10
N VAL A 46 3.95 -6.47 22.40
CA VAL A 46 4.05 -7.49 23.45
C VAL A 46 2.74 -7.51 24.24
N ASN A 47 2.42 -8.66 24.83
CA ASN A 47 1.22 -8.80 25.65
C ASN A 47 1.38 -7.96 26.92
N ARG A 48 0.35 -7.22 27.32
CA ARG A 48 0.35 -6.40 28.54
C ARG A 48 -0.98 -6.49 29.26
N GLY A 49 -0.99 -7.09 30.44
CA GLY A 49 -2.23 -7.33 31.20
C GLY A 49 -3.20 -8.18 30.37
N GLU A 50 -4.42 -7.68 30.18
CA GLU A 50 -5.45 -8.34 29.36
C GLU A 50 -5.28 -8.12 27.85
N TYR A 51 -4.42 -7.18 27.43
CA TYR A 51 -4.12 -6.95 26.02
C TYR A 51 -3.20 -8.06 25.49
N ILE A 52 -3.73 -8.84 24.55
CA ILE A 52 -3.01 -9.91 23.85
C ILE A 52 -2.85 -9.46 22.40
N SER A 53 -1.61 -9.22 21.98
CA SER A 53 -1.31 -8.94 20.56
C SER A 53 -1.29 -10.25 19.78
N GLN A 54 -2.06 -10.31 18.71
CA GLN A 54 -2.14 -11.47 17.81
C GLN A 54 -0.81 -11.74 17.10
N TYR A 55 0.00 -10.68 16.89
CA TYR A 55 1.35 -10.81 16.34
C TYR A 55 2.27 -11.66 17.25
N ASN A 56 1.99 -11.77 18.55
CA ASN A 56 2.77 -12.62 19.46
C ASN A 56 2.59 -14.13 19.25
N GLN A 57 1.59 -14.54 18.49
CA GLN A 57 1.41 -15.95 18.15
C GLN A 57 2.39 -16.42 17.06
N PHE A 58 3.08 -15.48 16.40
CA PHE A 58 4.11 -15.75 15.40
C PHE A 58 5.44 -15.18 15.88
N SER A 59 6.52 -15.95 15.76
CA SER A 59 7.86 -15.38 15.95
C SER A 59 8.14 -14.31 14.89
N ILE A 60 9.05 -13.37 15.16
CA ILE A 60 9.44 -12.34 14.18
C ILE A 60 9.93 -13.00 12.86
N LYS A 61 10.66 -14.10 12.95
CA LYS A 61 11.09 -14.89 11.79
C LYS A 61 9.93 -15.37 10.93
N GLU A 62 8.87 -15.88 11.55
CA GLU A 62 7.69 -16.36 10.83
C GLU A 62 6.93 -15.22 10.16
N GLN A 63 6.86 -14.06 10.83
CA GLN A 63 6.28 -12.85 10.24
C GLN A 63 7.09 -12.40 9.01
N VAL A 64 8.42 -12.37 9.11
CA VAL A 64 9.31 -12.04 7.97
C VAL A 64 9.21 -13.08 6.85
N ASP A 65 9.07 -14.36 7.16
CA ASP A 65 8.86 -15.41 6.15
C ASP A 65 7.54 -15.21 5.40
N LEU A 66 6.48 -14.77 6.09
CA LEU A 66 5.21 -14.42 5.46
C LEU A 66 5.34 -13.20 4.55
N LEU A 67 6.06 -12.16 4.97
CA LEU A 67 6.36 -10.98 4.15
C LEU A 67 7.17 -11.37 2.90
N LYS A 68 8.21 -12.19 3.07
CA LYS A 68 8.99 -12.73 1.95
C LYS A 68 8.13 -13.55 1.00
N LYS A 69 7.17 -14.34 1.52
CA LYS A 69 6.22 -15.10 0.71
C LYS A 69 5.28 -14.18 -0.09
N LEU A 70 4.87 -13.04 0.45
CA LEU A 70 4.11 -12.02 -0.28
C LEU A 70 4.93 -11.37 -1.41
N GLY A 71 6.25 -11.31 -1.28
CA GLY A 71 7.13 -10.64 -2.24
C GLY A 71 7.15 -9.12 -2.06
N VAL A 72 6.80 -8.62 -0.87
CA VAL A 72 6.94 -7.20 -0.53
C VAL A 72 8.41 -6.80 -0.41
N SER A 73 8.70 -5.52 -0.64
CA SER A 73 10.04 -4.94 -0.52
C SER A 73 10.18 -4.01 0.68
N ILE A 74 9.07 -3.66 1.34
CA ILE A 74 9.07 -2.78 2.52
C ILE A 74 8.00 -3.22 3.53
N TYR A 75 8.28 -3.10 4.82
CA TYR A 75 7.38 -3.43 5.91
C TYR A 75 7.26 -2.25 6.87
N ARG A 76 6.03 -1.78 7.07
CA ARG A 76 5.73 -0.68 7.99
C ARG A 76 5.30 -1.24 9.34
N THR A 77 5.86 -0.73 10.43
CA THR A 77 5.46 -1.17 11.76
C THR A 77 5.43 -0.04 12.77
N ASP A 78 4.41 -0.06 13.63
CA ASP A 78 4.25 0.91 14.71
C ASP A 78 5.31 0.72 15.77
N ILE A 79 5.88 1.85 16.23
CA ILE A 79 6.80 1.91 17.35
C ILE A 79 6.36 3.03 18.29
N TYR A 80 5.94 2.65 19.49
CA TYR A 80 5.72 3.58 20.59
C TYR A 80 7.03 3.79 21.33
N PHE A 81 7.52 5.03 21.31
CA PHE A 81 8.76 5.42 21.96
C PHE A 81 8.56 6.71 22.75
N ASN A 82 9.37 6.91 23.80
CA ASN A 82 9.36 8.11 24.62
C ASN A 82 10.55 9.05 24.30
N GLU A 83 10.68 10.16 25.03
CA GLU A 83 11.74 11.18 24.81
C GLU A 83 13.10 10.76 25.32
N THR A 84 13.13 9.68 26.09
CA THR A 84 14.37 8.99 26.40
C THR A 84 14.72 7.97 25.32
N GLY A 85 14.05 8.00 24.16
CA GLY A 85 14.33 7.16 22.99
C GLY A 85 14.10 5.67 23.22
N PHE A 86 13.46 5.31 24.34
CA PHE A 86 13.15 3.93 24.68
C PHE A 86 11.71 3.61 24.29
N PHE A 87 11.49 2.35 23.94
CA PHE A 87 10.16 1.81 23.68
C PHE A 87 9.30 2.02 24.93
N ASN A 88 8.22 2.79 24.79
CA ASN A 88 7.30 3.09 25.88
C ASN A 88 5.91 2.63 25.48
N GLY A 89 5.34 1.70 26.23
CA GLY A 89 4.05 1.11 25.89
C GLY A 89 4.17 -0.40 25.71
N PRO A 90 3.42 -1.00 24.77
CA PRO A 90 3.40 -2.43 24.57
C PRO A 90 4.52 -2.93 23.68
N ASP A 91 5.59 -2.20 23.37
CA ASP A 91 6.57 -2.64 22.35
C ASP A 91 7.90 -3.13 22.95
N SER A 92 8.58 -4.05 22.26
CA SER A 92 9.89 -4.60 22.67
C SER A 92 11.02 -4.12 21.75
N PRO A 93 12.10 -3.51 22.30
CA PRO A 93 13.31 -3.18 21.56
C PRO A 93 13.94 -4.41 20.92
N GLU A 94 14.03 -5.53 21.64
CA GLU A 94 14.66 -6.76 21.17
C GLU A 94 13.94 -7.32 19.94
N LYS A 95 12.60 -7.26 19.94
CA LYS A 95 11.80 -7.64 18.78
C LYS A 95 12.01 -6.72 17.59
N PHE A 96 12.18 -5.42 17.83
CA PHE A 96 12.46 -4.48 16.75
C PHE A 96 13.84 -4.75 16.13
N GLU A 97 14.85 -4.99 16.96
CA GLU A 97 16.19 -5.39 16.50
C GLU A 97 16.15 -6.68 15.67
N ASP A 98 15.42 -7.69 16.15
CA ASP A 98 15.20 -8.93 15.40
C ASP A 98 14.47 -8.68 14.08
N LEU A 99 13.46 -7.81 14.07
CA LEU A 99 12.70 -7.47 12.87
C LEU A 99 13.60 -6.80 11.83
N VAL A 100 14.35 -5.77 12.23
CA VAL A 100 15.27 -5.05 11.35
C VAL A 100 16.33 -6.01 10.77
N ARG A 101 16.94 -6.85 11.61
CA ARG A 101 17.95 -7.81 11.16
C ARG A 101 17.37 -8.84 10.18
N LEU A 102 16.25 -9.48 10.53
CA LEU A 102 15.64 -10.53 9.72
C LEU A 102 15.03 -9.99 8.43
N ALA A 103 14.41 -8.80 8.47
CA ALA A 103 13.90 -8.13 7.28
C ALA A 103 15.04 -7.80 6.31
N LYS A 104 16.18 -7.30 6.82
CA LYS A 104 17.39 -7.06 6.00
C LYS A 104 17.92 -8.35 5.36
N GLU A 105 18.00 -9.46 6.09
CA GLU A 105 18.35 -10.78 5.54
C GLU A 105 17.36 -11.27 4.46
N ALA A 106 16.11 -10.79 4.53
CA ALA A 106 15.05 -11.08 3.56
C ALA A 106 14.95 -10.05 2.43
N GLU A 107 15.84 -9.06 2.36
CA GLU A 107 15.82 -7.94 1.40
C GLU A 107 14.53 -7.09 1.49
N ILE A 108 13.98 -6.96 2.70
CA ILE A 108 12.80 -6.17 3.03
C ILE A 108 13.24 -4.97 3.86
N GLN A 109 12.91 -3.77 3.40
CA GLN A 109 13.16 -2.54 4.15
C GLN A 109 12.17 -2.39 5.30
N VAL A 110 12.59 -1.81 6.42
CA VAL A 110 11.68 -1.51 7.55
C VAL A 110 11.38 -0.02 7.57
N LEU A 111 10.09 0.32 7.64
CA LEU A 111 9.57 1.66 7.87
C LEU A 111 8.99 1.73 9.29
N PRO A 112 9.78 2.11 10.30
CA PRO A 112 9.25 2.37 11.63
C PRO A 112 8.32 3.59 11.59
N LEU A 113 7.08 3.41 12.05
CA LEU A 113 6.22 4.50 12.45
C LEU A 113 6.60 4.92 13.86
N LEU A 114 7.31 6.04 13.95
CA LEU A 114 7.70 6.68 15.19
C LEU A 114 6.46 7.36 15.78
N SER A 115 5.67 6.59 16.53
CA SER A 115 4.39 7.03 17.06
C SER A 115 4.58 8.10 18.13
N THR A 116 4.02 9.27 17.87
CA THR A 116 3.96 10.41 18.79
C THR A 116 2.75 10.32 19.74
N TYR A 117 2.02 9.22 19.69
CA TYR A 117 0.75 9.01 20.41
C TYR A 117 0.84 9.09 21.94
N PRO A 118 1.93 8.65 22.62
CA PRO A 118 2.04 8.79 24.08
C PRO A 118 1.92 10.24 24.57
N TRP A 119 2.36 11.22 23.78
CA TRP A 119 2.25 12.66 24.10
C TRP A 119 0.87 13.24 23.81
N MET A 120 0.12 12.64 22.88
CA MET A 120 -1.28 12.98 22.64
C MET A 120 -2.21 12.37 23.70
N LYS A 121 -1.73 11.50 24.58
CA LYS A 121 -2.43 11.04 25.79
C LYS A 121 -2.19 11.93 27.02
N ALA A 122 -1.13 12.73 27.04
CA ALA A 122 -0.85 13.66 28.14
C ALA A 122 -1.92 14.78 28.29
N TYR A 123 -2.92 14.85 27.40
CA TYR A 123 -4.07 15.74 27.54
C TYR A 123 -5.06 15.28 28.62
N ASP A 124 -5.07 13.99 28.98
CA ASP A 124 -5.92 13.43 30.04
C ASP A 124 -5.14 13.11 31.32
N ASP A 125 -3.82 13.24 31.31
CA ASP A 125 -2.97 13.00 32.48
C ASP A 125 -2.72 14.32 33.21
N PRO A 126 -3.39 14.59 34.35
CA PRO A 126 -3.19 15.82 35.12
C PRO A 126 -1.78 15.94 35.71
N THR A 127 -0.93 14.90 35.61
CA THR A 127 0.43 14.90 36.13
C THR A 127 1.49 15.44 35.16
N GLU A 128 1.18 15.55 33.85
CA GLU A 128 2.05 16.18 32.85
C GLU A 128 1.29 17.23 32.01
N PRO A 129 1.02 18.42 32.57
CA PRO A 129 0.24 19.44 31.87
C PRO A 129 0.96 19.92 30.60
N PHE A 130 0.16 20.12 29.56
CA PHE A 130 0.61 20.63 28.27
C PHE A 130 1.33 21.99 28.43
N LEU A 131 2.61 22.05 28.06
CA LEU A 131 3.42 23.25 28.24
C LEU A 131 3.21 24.23 27.08
N ILE A 132 2.65 25.40 27.39
CA ILE A 132 2.31 26.43 26.40
C ILE A 132 3.28 27.62 26.47
N GLY A 133 3.80 27.91 27.67
CA GLY A 133 4.61 29.09 27.94
C GLY A 133 3.79 30.30 28.40
N SER A 134 4.49 31.34 28.84
CA SER A 134 3.87 32.59 29.31
C SER A 134 3.67 33.64 28.21
N ASP A 135 4.23 33.37 27.04
CA ASP A 135 4.15 34.18 25.82
C ASP A 135 2.92 33.84 24.94
N TRP A 136 2.10 32.88 25.37
CA TRP A 136 0.94 32.45 24.61
C TRP A 136 -0.13 33.54 24.47
N ASN A 137 -0.47 33.87 23.23
CA ASN A 137 -1.58 34.74 22.89
C ASN A 137 -2.30 34.24 21.65
N TYR A 138 -3.46 33.61 21.85
CA TYR A 138 -4.24 33.02 20.76
C TYR A 138 -4.68 34.06 19.71
N LEU A 139 -5.13 35.25 20.12
CA LEU A 139 -5.59 36.26 19.16
C LEU A 139 -4.44 36.81 18.32
N GLU A 140 -3.26 36.95 18.93
CA GLU A 140 -2.07 37.36 18.18
C GLU A 140 -1.63 36.28 17.20
N LEU A 141 -1.61 35.01 17.63
CA LEU A 141 -1.34 33.87 16.75
C LEU A 141 -2.26 33.86 15.51
N ILE A 142 -3.56 34.06 15.69
CA ILE A 142 -4.51 34.12 14.56
C ILE A 142 -4.19 35.28 13.60
N LYS A 143 -3.77 36.45 14.10
CA LYS A 143 -3.34 37.55 13.20
C LYS A 143 -2.12 37.15 12.37
N GLN A 144 -1.14 36.49 12.99
CA GLN A 144 0.05 36.03 12.29
C GLN A 144 -0.31 35.00 11.20
N LEU A 145 -1.22 34.07 11.50
CA LEU A 145 -1.71 33.07 10.55
C LEU A 145 -2.53 33.64 9.39
N ASN A 146 -3.05 34.87 9.49
CA ASN A 146 -3.72 35.53 8.35
C ASN A 146 -2.72 36.13 7.34
N ASN A 147 -1.48 36.40 7.76
CA ASN A 147 -0.45 36.96 6.87
C ASN A 147 0.30 35.87 6.10
N LEU A 148 0.51 34.69 6.72
CA LEU A 148 1.25 33.55 6.16
C LEU A 148 2.59 33.93 5.51
N ASP A 149 3.33 34.85 6.16
CA ASP A 149 4.63 35.33 5.69
C ASP A 149 5.79 34.87 6.61
N SER A 150 7.01 35.24 6.22
CA SER A 150 8.21 34.90 6.98
C SER A 150 8.28 35.55 8.38
N VAL A 151 7.55 36.64 8.61
CA VAL A 151 7.49 37.31 9.92
C VAL A 151 6.60 36.50 10.85
N ALA A 152 5.41 36.13 10.38
CA ALA A 152 4.50 35.23 11.08
C ALA A 152 5.17 33.89 11.41
N GLN A 153 5.89 33.31 10.45
CA GLN A 153 6.61 32.06 10.64
C GLN A 153 7.67 32.19 11.75
N LYS A 154 8.50 33.25 11.73
CA LYS A 154 9.51 33.50 12.77
C LYS A 154 8.88 33.73 14.14
N HIS A 155 7.77 34.48 14.19
CA HIS A 155 7.03 34.69 15.43
C HIS A 155 6.53 33.37 16.02
N ILE A 156 5.87 32.53 15.21
CA ILE A 156 5.38 31.23 15.66
C ILE A 156 6.54 30.33 16.14
N LYS A 157 7.65 30.29 15.39
CA LYS A 157 8.85 29.53 15.80
C LYS A 157 9.46 30.06 17.10
N SER A 158 9.26 31.33 17.46
CA SER A 158 9.79 31.91 18.70
C SER A 158 8.96 31.58 19.94
N LEU A 159 7.74 31.06 19.79
CA LEU A 159 6.87 30.75 20.92
C LEU A 159 7.45 29.62 21.78
N ASP A 160 7.29 29.71 23.10
CA ASP A 160 7.73 28.70 24.08
C ASP A 160 7.20 27.31 23.73
N ILE A 161 5.92 27.20 23.35
CA ILE A 161 5.30 25.95 22.89
C ILE A 161 6.08 25.33 21.71
N TRP A 162 6.46 26.13 20.72
CA TRP A 162 7.21 25.63 19.56
C TRP A 162 8.60 25.17 19.97
N GLN A 163 9.34 26.01 20.71
CA GLN A 163 10.70 25.71 21.16
C GLN A 163 10.75 24.46 22.04
N HIS A 164 9.80 24.33 22.96
CA HIS A 164 9.72 23.19 23.87
C HIS A 164 9.50 21.88 23.11
N TYR A 165 8.47 21.81 22.27
CA TYR A 165 8.12 20.57 21.58
C TYR A 165 9.10 20.25 20.44
N HIS A 166 9.67 21.25 19.76
CA HIS A 166 10.77 21.01 18.81
C HIS A 166 11.97 20.38 19.49
N LYS A 167 12.41 20.91 20.64
CA LYS A 167 13.51 20.32 21.41
C LYS A 167 13.22 18.87 21.82
N ARG A 168 12.01 18.59 22.30
CA ARG A 168 11.59 17.23 22.69
C ARG A 168 11.63 16.27 21.51
N GLY A 169 11.02 16.67 20.38
CA GLY A 169 11.08 15.90 19.14
C GLY A 169 12.52 15.63 18.69
N PHE A 170 13.37 16.66 18.71
CA PHE A 170 14.78 16.55 18.34
C PHE A 170 15.51 15.50 19.17
N GLN A 171 15.37 15.52 20.49
CA GLN A 171 16.00 14.55 21.37
C GLN A 171 15.52 13.12 21.09
N SER A 172 14.21 12.93 20.91
CA SER A 172 13.62 11.64 20.57
C SER A 172 14.16 11.08 19.24
N GLY A 173 14.22 11.93 18.21
CA GLY A 173 14.68 11.55 16.87
C GLY A 173 16.18 11.28 16.82
N GLU A 174 16.96 12.12 17.49
CA GLU A 174 18.41 11.96 17.63
C GLU A 174 18.74 10.60 18.25
N LEU A 175 18.06 10.26 19.35
CA LEU A 175 18.35 9.04 20.09
C LEU A 175 17.90 7.78 19.34
N PHE A 176 16.72 7.81 18.71
CA PHE A 176 16.26 6.69 17.89
C PHE A 176 17.22 6.42 16.72
N ALA A 177 17.58 7.47 15.96
CA ALA A 177 18.48 7.32 14.81
C ALA A 177 19.91 6.95 15.22
N ALA A 178 20.42 7.45 16.35
CA ALA A 178 21.70 7.02 16.89
C ALA A 178 21.74 5.51 17.22
N THR A 179 20.60 4.95 17.62
CA THR A 179 20.49 3.55 18.04
C THR A 179 20.24 2.62 16.84
N TYR A 180 19.27 2.95 15.99
CA TYR A 180 18.76 2.05 14.95
C TYR A 180 19.04 2.51 13.51
N GLY A 181 19.47 3.76 13.31
CA GLY A 181 19.44 4.38 11.98
C GLY A 181 20.38 3.75 10.94
N LYS A 182 21.45 3.06 11.37
CA LYS A 182 22.43 2.42 10.47
C LYS A 182 21.82 1.37 9.51
N ASP A 183 20.68 0.80 9.89
CA ASP A 183 20.00 -0.28 9.16
C ASP A 183 18.65 0.18 8.59
N LEU A 184 18.35 1.48 8.65
CA LEU A 184 17.10 2.07 8.19
C LEU A 184 17.36 3.07 7.07
N VAL A 185 16.37 3.25 6.21
CA VAL A 185 16.38 4.26 5.13
C VAL A 185 15.22 5.23 5.31
N TYR A 186 14.07 4.69 5.71
CA TYR A 186 12.83 5.43 5.84
C TYR A 186 12.38 5.52 7.30
N TYR A 187 11.75 6.62 7.66
CA TYR A 187 11.18 6.86 9.00
C TYR A 187 9.81 7.48 8.83
N ASN A 188 8.75 6.86 9.33
CA ASN A 188 7.45 7.50 9.34
C ASN A 188 7.33 8.31 10.64
N THR A 189 7.52 9.62 10.54
CA THR A 189 7.68 10.56 11.68
C THR A 189 6.37 11.20 12.12
N GLY A 190 5.25 10.86 11.47
CA GLY A 190 3.91 11.29 11.88
C GLY A 190 2.83 10.48 11.17
N ASN A 191 1.77 10.13 11.88
CA ASN A 191 0.63 9.38 11.35
C ASN A 191 -0.67 9.91 11.94
N GLU A 192 -1.57 10.38 11.07
CA GLU A 192 -2.93 10.79 11.42
C GLU A 192 -2.99 11.83 12.54
N ILE A 193 -2.02 12.75 12.56
CA ILE A 193 -1.89 13.73 13.62
C ILE A 193 -3.01 14.76 13.52
N ALA A 194 -3.32 15.20 12.30
CA ALA A 194 -4.46 16.06 12.02
C ALA A 194 -5.80 15.42 12.43
N TYR A 195 -5.92 14.11 12.19
CA TYR A 195 -7.07 13.33 12.66
C TYR A 195 -7.18 13.37 14.18
N TYR A 196 -6.10 13.12 14.93
CA TYR A 196 -6.15 13.18 16.40
C TYR A 196 -6.37 14.59 16.95
N ILE A 197 -5.85 15.65 16.29
CA ILE A 197 -6.13 17.04 16.67
C ILE A 197 -7.64 17.31 16.61
N SER A 198 -8.29 16.88 15.53
CA SER A 198 -9.71 17.15 15.28
C SER A 198 -10.65 16.19 16.02
N LYS A 199 -10.28 14.91 16.18
CA LYS A 199 -11.12 13.85 16.77
C LYS A 199 -11.16 13.89 18.29
N MET A 200 -10.03 14.17 18.94
CA MET A 200 -9.89 14.02 20.41
C MET A 200 -10.36 15.26 21.19
N TYR A 201 -10.61 16.38 20.52
CA TYR A 201 -11.11 17.59 21.16
C TYR A 201 -12.46 18.03 20.58
N PRO A 202 -13.56 17.86 21.32
CA PRO A 202 -14.87 18.38 20.92
C PRO A 202 -14.84 19.89 20.69
N HIS A 203 -15.06 20.32 19.45
CA HIS A 203 -15.15 21.75 19.14
C HIS A 203 -16.33 22.39 19.92
N PRO A 204 -16.18 23.60 20.50
CA PRO A 204 -17.24 24.25 21.29
C PRO A 204 -18.54 24.54 20.55
N LEU A 205 -18.47 24.66 19.21
CA LEU A 205 -19.64 24.79 18.33
C LEU A 205 -20.32 23.45 17.99
N ASN A 206 -19.77 22.31 18.43
CA ASN A 206 -20.41 21.03 18.20
C ASN A 206 -21.74 21.00 18.98
N PRO A 207 -22.89 20.85 18.31
CA PRO A 207 -24.19 20.91 18.98
C PRO A 207 -24.49 19.67 19.82
N VAL A 208 -23.71 18.59 19.67
CA VAL A 208 -23.88 17.35 20.43
C VAL A 208 -23.19 17.50 21.80
N PRO A 209 -23.91 17.39 22.93
CA PRO A 209 -23.29 17.37 24.23
C PRO A 209 -22.46 16.09 24.43
N ASN A 210 -21.21 16.21 24.89
CA ASN A 210 -20.27 15.10 25.10
C ASN A 210 -20.20 14.14 23.89
N PRO A 211 -19.84 14.65 22.70
CA PRO A 211 -19.85 13.85 21.48
C PRO A 211 -18.83 12.71 21.59
N THR A 212 -19.14 11.57 20.97
CA THR A 212 -18.12 10.53 20.77
C THR A 212 -17.00 11.06 19.89
N PRO A 213 -15.81 10.45 19.91
CA PRO A 213 -14.72 10.84 19.00
C PRO A 213 -15.15 10.84 17.52
N GLU A 214 -15.97 9.87 17.08
CA GLU A 214 -16.49 9.79 15.71
C GLU A 214 -17.46 10.94 15.40
N GLN A 215 -18.32 11.32 16.36
CA GLN A 215 -19.20 12.49 16.22
C GLN A 215 -18.42 13.80 16.19
N THR A 216 -17.34 13.88 16.97
CA THR A 216 -16.43 15.02 16.98
C THR A 216 -15.74 15.19 15.62
N GLU A 217 -15.21 14.09 15.09
CA GLU A 217 -14.57 14.08 13.78
C GLU A 217 -15.58 14.44 12.67
N ALA A 218 -16.76 13.82 12.66
CA ALA A 218 -17.79 14.10 11.67
C ALA A 218 -18.17 15.58 11.67
N PHE A 219 -18.38 16.17 12.85
CA PHE A 219 -18.64 17.61 12.98
C PHE A 219 -17.49 18.46 12.42
N PHE A 220 -16.24 18.11 12.73
CA PHE A 220 -15.08 18.84 12.24
C PHE A 220 -14.97 18.80 10.72
N ILE A 221 -15.12 17.62 10.12
CA ILE A 221 -15.10 17.41 8.66
C ILE A 221 -16.22 18.19 7.98
N GLU A 222 -17.45 18.12 8.50
CA GLU A 222 -18.60 18.80 7.90
C GLU A 222 -18.53 20.33 8.02
N THR A 223 -17.94 20.84 9.10
CA THR A 223 -17.93 22.28 9.41
C THR A 223 -16.67 22.98 8.90
N PHE A 224 -15.50 22.36 9.08
CA PHE A 224 -14.20 22.98 8.83
C PHE A 224 -13.42 22.31 7.71
N ARG A 225 -13.88 21.16 7.18
CA ARG A 225 -13.31 20.41 6.04
C ARG A 225 -11.86 19.94 6.17
N GLY A 226 -11.06 20.42 7.13
CA GLY A 226 -9.66 20.01 7.30
C GLY A 226 -8.72 20.35 6.13
N ASP A 227 -9.19 20.99 5.07
CA ASP A 227 -8.40 21.27 3.86
C ASP A 227 -7.61 22.58 3.94
N GLU A 228 -7.95 23.48 4.86
CA GLU A 228 -7.26 24.75 5.10
C GLU A 228 -6.49 24.78 6.42
N ILE A 229 -5.44 25.61 6.49
CA ILE A 229 -4.65 25.80 7.72
C ILE A 229 -5.58 26.23 8.85
N SER A 230 -6.47 27.20 8.60
CA SER A 230 -7.38 27.78 9.60
C SER A 230 -8.30 26.76 10.28
N SER A 231 -8.62 25.63 9.63
CA SER A 231 -9.43 24.56 10.21
C SER A 231 -8.82 24.03 11.52
N PHE A 232 -7.49 23.93 11.57
CA PHE A 232 -6.70 23.47 12.71
C PHE A 232 -6.37 24.56 13.74
N PHE A 233 -6.87 25.78 13.52
CA PHE A 233 -6.76 26.93 14.43
C PHE A 233 -8.15 27.53 14.71
N SER A 234 -9.21 26.73 14.59
CA SER A 234 -10.59 27.14 14.84
C SER A 234 -10.88 27.42 16.33
N THR A 235 -10.06 26.87 17.22
CA THR A 235 -10.11 27.11 18.67
C THR A 235 -8.69 27.27 19.22
N GLU A 236 -8.58 27.85 20.41
CA GLU A 236 -7.31 27.94 21.13
C GLU A 236 -6.70 26.56 21.39
N GLU A 237 -7.52 25.55 21.70
CA GLU A 237 -7.04 24.20 21.96
C GLU A 237 -6.58 23.49 20.68
N HIS A 238 -7.30 23.66 19.56
CA HIS A 238 -6.82 23.19 18.26
C HIS A 238 -5.49 23.86 17.90
N ALA A 239 -5.36 25.17 18.11
CA ALA A 239 -4.12 25.88 17.85
C ALA A 239 -2.95 25.35 18.68
N ARG A 240 -3.15 25.10 19.98
CA ARG A 240 -2.16 24.49 20.87
C ARG A 240 -1.69 23.13 20.35
N ARG A 241 -2.63 22.23 20.04
CA ARG A 241 -2.35 20.87 19.53
C ARG A 241 -1.62 20.90 18.20
N THR A 242 -2.04 21.78 17.30
CA THR A 242 -1.42 21.95 15.98
C THR A 242 0.01 22.46 16.09
N LEU A 243 0.27 23.46 16.92
CA LEU A 243 1.62 23.99 17.11
C LEU A 243 2.57 23.00 17.78
N ALA A 244 2.14 22.34 18.87
CA ALA A 244 2.99 21.37 19.56
C ALA A 244 3.31 20.16 18.68
N SER A 245 2.31 19.62 17.98
CA SER A 245 2.53 18.46 17.10
C SER A 245 3.45 18.81 15.93
N ALA A 246 3.22 19.93 15.24
CA ALA A 246 4.08 20.36 14.15
C ALA A 246 5.51 20.65 14.61
N ALA A 247 5.68 21.29 15.77
CA ALA A 247 6.98 21.53 16.37
C ALA A 247 7.68 20.22 16.72
N TYR A 248 6.98 19.28 17.36
CA TYR A 248 7.54 17.98 17.71
C TYR A 248 7.98 17.20 16.48
N ILE A 249 7.15 17.10 15.43
CA ILE A 249 7.52 16.40 14.19
C ILE A 249 8.72 17.07 13.53
N SER A 250 8.73 18.41 13.49
CA SER A 250 9.85 19.18 12.94
C SER A 250 11.15 18.87 13.68
N GLY A 251 11.10 18.89 15.02
CA GLY A 251 12.19 18.48 15.88
C GLY A 251 12.61 17.04 15.62
N LEU A 252 11.65 16.11 15.57
CA LEU A 252 11.89 14.68 15.34
C LEU A 252 12.65 14.43 14.05
N ILE A 253 12.25 15.07 12.96
CA ILE A 253 12.93 15.00 11.67
C ILE A 253 14.34 15.59 11.75
N ASP A 254 14.50 16.78 12.35
CA ASP A 254 15.81 17.40 12.51
C ASP A 254 16.75 16.52 13.37
N GLY A 255 16.22 15.88 14.41
CA GLY A 255 16.92 14.95 15.28
C GLY A 255 17.38 13.69 14.54
N VAL A 256 16.47 13.03 13.81
CA VAL A 256 16.81 11.88 12.95
C VAL A 256 17.92 12.26 11.96
N LYS A 257 17.74 13.36 11.23
CA LYS A 257 18.68 13.82 10.21
C LYS A 257 20.02 14.29 10.77
N SER A 258 20.11 14.58 12.07
CA SER A 258 21.38 14.88 12.74
C SER A 258 22.29 13.66 12.90
N LYS A 259 21.74 12.44 12.85
CA LYS A 259 22.48 11.17 12.93
C LYS A 259 22.48 10.39 11.62
N ASP A 260 21.41 10.51 10.85
CA ASP A 260 21.24 9.88 9.56
C ASP A 260 20.82 10.94 8.53
N GLY A 261 21.83 11.60 7.93
CA GLY A 261 21.61 12.70 6.99
C GLY A 261 20.89 12.31 5.70
N ASP A 262 20.90 11.03 5.34
CA ASP A 262 20.27 10.49 4.14
C ASP A 262 18.84 9.98 4.39
N ALA A 263 18.43 9.88 5.66
CA ALA A 263 17.11 9.48 6.11
C ALA A 263 15.98 10.13 5.31
N LYS A 264 15.00 9.31 4.93
CA LYS A 264 13.77 9.74 4.27
C LYS A 264 12.61 9.73 5.25
N CYS A 265 12.16 10.92 5.64
CA CYS A 265 11.07 11.08 6.60
C CYS A 265 9.72 11.17 5.89
N VAL A 266 8.79 10.30 6.28
CA VAL A 266 7.41 10.23 5.81
C VAL A 266 6.49 10.82 6.88
N ILE A 267 5.61 11.73 6.50
CA ILE A 267 4.47 12.13 7.33
C ILE A 267 3.22 11.61 6.64
N SER A 268 2.36 10.91 7.37
CA SER A 268 1.14 10.27 6.87
C SER A 268 -0.10 10.93 7.45
N GLU A 269 -1.07 11.25 6.60
CA GLU A 269 -2.41 11.71 7.01
C GLU A 269 -3.48 10.95 6.22
N GLY A 270 -4.76 11.28 6.43
CA GLY A 270 -5.85 10.69 5.67
C GLY A 270 -7.02 11.65 5.47
N LYS A 271 -8.07 11.13 4.82
CA LYS A 271 -9.36 11.81 4.60
C LYS A 271 -9.23 13.13 3.82
N ILE A 272 -9.40 14.27 4.48
CA ILE A 272 -9.36 15.61 3.87
C ILE A 272 -8.44 16.58 4.64
N ASN A 273 -7.54 16.05 5.46
CA ASN A 273 -6.68 16.81 6.38
C ASN A 273 -5.49 17.53 5.69
N PHE A 274 -5.70 18.08 4.49
CA PHE A 274 -4.67 18.76 3.71
C PHE A 274 -4.13 20.04 4.39
N GLY A 275 -4.95 20.71 5.19
CA GLY A 275 -4.60 21.92 5.91
C GLY A 275 -3.41 21.75 6.84
N TYR A 276 -3.23 20.55 7.39
CA TYR A 276 -2.09 20.23 8.24
C TYR A 276 -0.78 20.20 7.44
N PHE A 277 -0.76 19.55 6.27
CA PHE A 277 0.40 19.60 5.37
C PHE A 277 0.71 21.02 4.89
N LYS A 278 -0.31 21.82 4.57
CA LYS A 278 -0.13 23.25 4.23
C LYS A 278 0.56 24.00 5.39
N PHE A 279 0.18 23.71 6.63
CA PHE A 279 0.80 24.31 7.81
C PHE A 279 2.26 23.84 8.00
N LEU A 280 2.53 22.55 7.85
CA LEU A 280 3.89 22.00 7.91
C LEU A 280 4.81 22.62 6.85
N ASP A 281 4.30 22.81 5.63
CA ASP A 281 5.01 23.49 4.55
C ASP A 281 5.28 24.97 4.88
N PHE A 282 4.27 25.68 5.41
CA PHE A 282 4.45 27.07 5.87
C PHE A 282 5.53 27.17 6.96
N MET A 283 5.61 26.18 7.85
CA MET A 283 6.63 26.11 8.90
C MET A 283 7.98 25.56 8.41
N GLU A 284 8.10 25.19 7.12
CA GLU A 284 9.30 24.61 6.49
C GLU A 284 9.78 23.31 7.16
N VAL A 285 8.83 22.44 7.54
CA VAL A 285 9.15 21.11 8.08
C VAL A 285 9.77 20.24 6.99
N LYS A 286 10.94 19.63 7.27
CA LYS A 286 11.82 18.99 6.28
C LYS A 286 11.50 17.51 5.99
N TYR A 287 10.22 17.17 5.89
CA TYR A 287 9.80 15.82 5.49
C TYR A 287 10.00 15.60 3.97
N ASP A 288 10.31 14.38 3.59
CA ASP A 288 10.72 14.02 2.22
C ASP A 288 9.56 13.43 1.41
N ILE A 289 8.62 12.76 2.07
CA ILE A 289 7.56 11.96 1.44
C ILE A 289 6.21 12.30 2.08
N ILE A 290 5.17 12.44 1.26
CA ILE A 290 3.78 12.52 1.73
C ILE A 290 3.21 11.12 1.79
N GLY A 291 2.89 10.65 2.99
CA GLY A 291 2.11 9.44 3.23
C GLY A 291 0.61 9.75 3.26
N TRP A 292 -0.20 8.81 2.78
CA TRP A 292 -1.65 8.92 2.82
C TRP A 292 -2.33 7.59 3.17
N ASN A 293 -3.16 7.58 4.20
CA ASN A 293 -3.96 6.44 4.63
C ASN A 293 -5.31 6.49 3.92
N TRP A 294 -5.69 5.38 3.28
CA TRP A 294 -6.85 5.32 2.40
C TRP A 294 -7.56 3.96 2.38
N TYR A 295 -8.73 3.89 3.01
CA TYR A 295 -9.50 2.66 3.21
C TYR A 295 -10.76 2.52 2.32
N GLU A 296 -10.91 3.36 1.28
CA GLU A 296 -12.10 3.37 0.42
C GLU A 296 -11.88 2.68 -0.93
N GLY A 297 -12.85 1.87 -1.36
CA GLY A 297 -12.87 1.14 -2.64
C GLY A 297 -12.98 2.01 -3.90
N ASN A 298 -13.10 3.32 -3.77
CA ASN A 298 -13.02 4.28 -4.88
C ASN A 298 -12.81 5.70 -4.33
N PHE A 299 -11.78 6.43 -4.82
CA PHE A 299 -11.58 7.88 -4.59
C PHE A 299 -12.80 8.79 -4.90
N ASN A 300 -13.92 8.23 -5.37
CA ASN A 300 -15.07 8.96 -5.89
C ASN A 300 -16.44 8.61 -5.25
N GLN A 301 -16.59 7.71 -4.27
CA GLN A 301 -17.95 7.41 -3.74
C GLN A 301 -18.09 7.13 -2.22
N ARG A 302 -18.75 8.11 -1.56
CA ARG A 302 -20.08 8.04 -0.90
C ARG A 302 -20.21 8.12 0.61
N ASN A 303 -19.20 7.86 1.44
CA ASN A 303 -19.41 7.94 2.90
C ASN A 303 -18.85 9.20 3.57
N TYR A 304 -17.90 9.87 2.94
CA TYR A 304 -17.62 11.26 3.25
C TYR A 304 -17.95 12.08 2.02
N LYS A 305 -18.71 13.16 2.19
CA LYS A 305 -18.81 14.20 1.17
C LYS A 305 -17.41 14.79 1.03
N LEU A 306 -16.52 14.17 0.26
CA LEU A 306 -15.31 14.83 -0.25
C LEU A 306 -15.68 16.03 -1.14
N HIS A 307 -16.99 16.32 -1.30
CA HIS A 307 -17.54 17.44 -2.06
C HIS A 307 -17.03 17.50 -3.50
N GLY A 308 -16.70 16.34 -4.08
CA GLY A 308 -16.14 16.22 -5.44
C GLY A 308 -14.63 16.44 -5.53
N LEU A 309 -13.92 16.46 -4.40
CA LEU A 309 -12.47 16.63 -4.36
C LEU A 309 -11.75 15.35 -4.80
N ASN A 310 -10.86 15.49 -5.78
CA ASN A 310 -9.94 14.44 -6.19
C ASN A 310 -8.71 14.46 -5.27
N VAL A 311 -8.67 13.52 -4.31
CA VAL A 311 -7.62 13.47 -3.29
C VAL A 311 -6.23 13.34 -3.91
N TYR A 312 -6.07 12.55 -4.97
CA TYR A 312 -4.78 12.41 -5.63
C TYR A 312 -4.30 13.72 -6.28
N GLU A 313 -5.20 14.49 -6.89
CA GLU A 313 -4.84 15.80 -7.45
C GLU A 313 -4.38 16.78 -6.36
N GLU A 314 -5.07 16.81 -5.23
CA GLU A 314 -4.66 17.63 -4.08
C GLU A 314 -3.31 17.19 -3.50
N LEU A 315 -3.11 15.87 -3.31
CA LEU A 315 -1.82 15.33 -2.89
C LEU A 315 -0.70 15.67 -3.88
N SER A 316 -0.98 15.59 -5.19
CA SER A 316 -0.01 15.93 -6.23
C SER A 316 0.40 17.39 -6.19
N LYS A 317 -0.54 18.31 -5.90
CA LYS A 317 -0.27 19.74 -5.70
C LYS A 317 0.56 19.97 -4.43
N LEU A 318 0.17 19.34 -3.32
CA LEU A 318 0.85 19.47 -2.03
C LEU A 318 2.27 18.92 -2.05
N ALA A 319 2.46 17.80 -2.74
CA ALA A 319 3.74 17.13 -2.81
C ALA A 319 4.83 18.03 -3.43
N LYS A 320 4.48 18.95 -4.34
CA LYS A 320 5.45 19.85 -5.00
C LYS A 320 6.66 19.09 -5.57
N GLY A 321 6.41 17.89 -6.11
CA GLY A 321 7.44 16.99 -6.65
C GLY A 321 8.01 15.96 -5.67
N LYS A 322 7.65 16.00 -4.37
CA LYS A 322 7.95 14.93 -3.41
C LYS A 322 7.23 13.63 -3.81
N PRO A 323 7.77 12.45 -3.44
CA PRO A 323 7.05 11.19 -3.57
C PRO A 323 5.77 11.16 -2.73
N ILE A 324 4.77 10.45 -3.24
CA ILE A 324 3.53 10.12 -2.54
C ILE A 324 3.55 8.63 -2.20
N TRP A 325 3.28 8.29 -0.95
CA TRP A 325 3.16 6.90 -0.48
C TRP A 325 1.73 6.67 0.00
N ILE A 326 1.08 5.60 -0.44
CA ILE A 326 -0.19 5.16 0.14
C ILE A 326 0.16 4.27 1.33
N THR A 327 0.24 4.84 2.53
CA THR A 327 0.86 4.21 3.71
C THR A 327 -0.03 3.23 4.45
N GLU A 328 -1.33 3.27 4.17
CA GLU A 328 -2.32 2.27 4.58
C GLU A 328 -3.42 2.19 3.52
N MET A 329 -3.78 0.99 3.09
CA MET A 329 -4.99 0.74 2.32
C MET A 329 -5.56 -0.65 2.57
N ASN A 330 -6.88 -0.75 2.49
CA ASN A 330 -7.62 -2.01 2.45
C ASN A 330 -9.08 -1.74 2.02
N ARG A 331 -9.90 -2.79 1.92
CA ARG A 331 -11.36 -2.68 2.03
C ARG A 331 -11.70 -2.11 3.39
N PHE A 332 -12.64 -1.17 3.48
CA PHE A 332 -13.12 -0.65 4.76
C PHE A 332 -13.55 -1.81 5.69
N ALA A 333 -12.90 -1.88 6.85
CA ALA A 333 -13.00 -2.96 7.83
C ALA A 333 -12.66 -4.37 7.31
N GLY A 334 -11.77 -4.45 6.33
CA GLY A 334 -11.18 -5.69 5.82
C GLY A 334 -12.23 -6.70 5.37
N SER A 335 -12.13 -7.93 5.85
CA SER A 335 -13.06 -9.03 5.54
C SER A 335 -14.27 -9.09 6.48
N ARG A 336 -14.61 -8.01 7.20
CA ARG A 336 -15.81 -7.99 8.06
C ARG A 336 -17.07 -8.02 7.20
N ASN A 337 -18.01 -8.86 7.62
CA ASN A 337 -19.33 -8.99 7.01
C ASN A 337 -20.28 -7.90 7.53
N TYR A 338 -20.73 -7.00 6.65
CA TYR A 338 -21.70 -5.94 6.96
C TYR A 338 -23.06 -6.11 6.29
N SER A 339 -23.09 -6.79 5.15
CA SER A 339 -24.26 -6.88 4.26
C SER A 339 -25.11 -8.14 4.49
N GLY A 340 -24.72 -9.00 5.43
CA GLY A 340 -25.30 -10.34 5.59
C GLY A 340 -24.77 -11.36 4.58
N GLU A 341 -23.71 -11.02 3.83
CA GLU A 341 -22.99 -11.93 2.95
C GLU A 341 -22.24 -13.02 3.72
N SER A 342 -21.64 -14.00 3.04
CA SER A 342 -20.78 -14.97 3.74
C SER A 342 -19.43 -14.33 4.09
N VAL A 343 -18.75 -14.81 5.15
CA VAL A 343 -17.38 -14.38 5.48
C VAL A 343 -16.44 -14.53 4.27
N TYR A 344 -16.58 -15.63 3.53
CA TYR A 344 -15.81 -15.88 2.32
C TYR A 344 -16.05 -14.82 1.24
N ALA A 345 -17.30 -14.40 1.02
CA ALA A 345 -17.60 -13.34 0.06
C ALA A 345 -16.93 -12.00 0.45
N ALA A 346 -16.92 -11.65 1.75
CA ALA A 346 -16.23 -10.46 2.25
C ALA A 346 -14.70 -10.56 2.10
N GLU A 347 -14.11 -11.75 2.27
CA GLU A 347 -12.68 -11.99 2.01
C GLU A 347 -12.31 -11.86 0.52
N ILE A 348 -13.19 -12.31 -0.39
CA ILE A 348 -13.02 -12.15 -1.83
C ILE A 348 -13.16 -10.68 -2.24
N GLU A 349 -14.13 -9.95 -1.68
CA GLU A 349 -14.26 -8.52 -1.91
C GLU A 349 -13.02 -7.75 -1.44
N GLN A 350 -12.49 -8.10 -0.25
CA GLN A 350 -11.23 -7.56 0.25
C GLN A 350 -10.08 -7.79 -0.74
N ALA A 351 -9.93 -9.03 -1.23
CA ALA A 351 -8.91 -9.39 -2.21
C ALA A 351 -9.02 -8.54 -3.49
N ASN A 352 -10.23 -8.44 -4.04
CA ASN A 352 -10.50 -7.68 -5.26
C ASN A 352 -10.20 -6.19 -5.11
N LEU A 353 -10.59 -5.58 -3.99
CA LEU A 353 -10.30 -4.17 -3.72
C LEU A 353 -8.80 -3.93 -3.55
N ILE A 354 -8.07 -4.83 -2.89
CA ILE A 354 -6.61 -4.73 -2.78
C ILE A 354 -5.95 -4.76 -4.16
N TYR A 355 -6.36 -5.68 -5.05
CA TYR A 355 -5.86 -5.72 -6.43
C TYR A 355 -6.15 -4.42 -7.19
N GLN A 356 -7.39 -3.95 -7.14
CA GLN A 356 -7.81 -2.71 -7.80
C GLN A 356 -7.01 -1.50 -7.29
N HIS A 357 -6.79 -1.42 -5.98
CA HIS A 357 -5.99 -0.35 -5.39
C HIS A 357 -4.53 -0.43 -5.79
N LEU A 358 -3.94 -1.63 -5.82
CA LEU A 358 -2.56 -1.81 -6.26
C LEU A 358 -2.36 -1.36 -7.70
N ASP A 359 -3.18 -1.86 -8.62
CA ASP A 359 -3.11 -1.51 -10.04
C ASP A 359 -3.28 0.00 -10.23
N LYS A 360 -4.33 0.56 -9.62
CA LYS A 360 -4.62 1.99 -9.68
C LYS A 360 -3.50 2.83 -9.12
N TYR A 361 -3.10 2.63 -7.85
CA TYR A 361 -2.17 3.55 -7.18
C TYR A 361 -0.74 3.40 -7.68
N SER A 362 -0.32 2.20 -8.07
CA SER A 362 1.01 2.00 -8.68
C SER A 362 1.14 2.75 -10.01
N SER A 363 0.03 2.87 -10.76
CA SER A 363 0.00 3.58 -12.05
C SER A 363 0.02 5.11 -11.92
N LEU A 364 -0.31 5.67 -10.75
CA LEU A 364 -0.40 7.12 -10.55
C LEU A 364 0.99 7.78 -10.56
N PRO A 365 1.18 8.93 -11.24
CA PRO A 365 2.44 9.67 -11.18
C PRO A 365 2.89 9.98 -9.74
N ASN A 366 4.20 9.97 -9.50
CA ASN A 366 4.83 10.26 -8.20
C ASN A 366 4.45 9.35 -7.01
N VAL A 367 3.53 8.38 -7.18
CA VAL A 367 3.26 7.36 -6.15
C VAL A 367 4.38 6.33 -6.11
N GLN A 368 5.21 6.31 -5.07
CA GLN A 368 6.40 5.43 -5.02
C GLN A 368 6.28 4.25 -4.06
N ALA A 369 5.23 4.20 -3.23
CA ALA A 369 4.97 3.05 -2.39
C ALA A 369 3.47 2.87 -2.10
N VAL A 370 3.05 1.62 -1.91
CA VAL A 370 1.68 1.25 -1.58
C VAL A 370 1.67 0.15 -0.53
N PHE A 371 0.98 0.38 0.59
CA PHE A 371 0.99 -0.49 1.75
C PHE A 371 -0.40 -1.04 2.07
N VAL A 372 -0.55 -2.37 2.14
CA VAL A 372 -1.78 -2.98 2.67
C VAL A 372 -1.76 -2.98 4.19
N TYR A 373 -2.86 -2.55 4.81
CA TYR A 373 -3.09 -2.61 6.25
C TYR A 373 -4.10 -3.72 6.55
N GLU A 374 -3.80 -4.90 7.10
CA GLU A 374 -2.61 -5.33 7.87
C GLU A 374 -2.12 -6.73 7.46
N LEU A 375 -1.00 -7.20 8.02
CA LEU A 375 -0.53 -8.58 7.83
C LEU A 375 -1.44 -9.62 8.53
N ILE A 376 -1.79 -9.39 9.79
CA ILE A 376 -2.52 -10.33 10.65
C ILE A 376 -3.72 -9.62 11.26
N ASP A 377 -4.89 -10.26 11.27
CA ASP A 377 -6.09 -9.78 11.95
C ASP A 377 -5.84 -9.57 13.45
N GLN A 378 -6.32 -8.45 13.98
CA GLN A 378 -6.21 -8.12 15.40
C GLN A 378 -7.55 -8.21 16.11
N GLU A 379 -7.78 -9.27 16.88
CA GLU A 379 -8.97 -9.33 17.73
C GLU A 379 -8.85 -8.33 18.90
N TYR A 380 -9.44 -7.14 18.76
CA TYR A 380 -9.60 -6.21 19.87
C TYR A 380 -10.80 -6.63 20.71
N LYS A 381 -10.54 -7.02 21.97
CA LYS A 381 -11.60 -7.39 22.94
C LYS A 381 -12.47 -6.21 23.39
N PHE A 382 -12.17 -4.99 22.95
CA PHE A 382 -12.85 -3.75 23.34
C PHE A 382 -13.68 -3.17 22.16
N GLU A 383 -14.67 -2.34 22.48
CA GLU A 383 -15.97 -2.14 21.81
C GLU A 383 -16.00 -1.77 20.30
N THR A 384 -14.87 -1.52 19.65
CA THR A 384 -14.81 -1.14 18.22
C THR A 384 -14.18 -2.23 17.34
N ARG A 385 -14.97 -3.26 16.99
CA ARG A 385 -14.60 -4.44 16.18
C ARG A 385 -14.30 -4.18 14.69
N TRP A 386 -13.91 -2.96 14.31
CA TRP A 386 -13.69 -2.60 12.90
C TRP A 386 -12.32 -3.06 12.41
N GLU A 387 -11.32 -3.06 13.30
CA GLU A 387 -9.94 -3.41 12.94
C GLU A 387 -9.68 -4.92 12.92
N ASP A 388 -10.60 -5.72 13.46
CA ASP A 388 -10.39 -7.16 13.67
C ASP A 388 -10.24 -8.01 12.41
N TYR A 389 -10.51 -7.44 11.22
CA TYR A 389 -10.63 -8.21 9.97
C TYR A 389 -9.76 -7.68 8.83
N TYR A 390 -8.85 -6.74 9.09
CA TYR A 390 -7.98 -6.14 8.07
C TYR A 390 -6.83 -7.03 7.59
N GLY A 391 -6.40 -7.99 8.40
CA GLY A 391 -5.28 -8.87 8.14
C GLY A 391 -5.41 -9.64 6.84
N LEU A 392 -4.27 -9.90 6.19
CA LEU A 392 -4.13 -10.88 5.12
C LEU A 392 -4.16 -12.33 5.66
N ILE A 393 -3.99 -12.48 6.97
CA ILE A 393 -4.04 -13.75 7.71
C ILE A 393 -5.05 -13.60 8.84
N THR A 394 -5.91 -14.61 9.02
CA THR A 394 -6.91 -14.59 10.10
C THR A 394 -6.26 -14.61 11.48
N SER A 395 -7.00 -14.13 12.48
CA SER A 395 -6.49 -14.03 13.85
C SER A 395 -6.06 -15.42 14.34
N PRO A 396 -4.82 -15.58 14.84
CA PRO A 396 -4.30 -16.80 15.45
C PRO A 396 -4.84 -17.04 16.87
N PHE A 397 -5.92 -16.37 17.29
CA PHE A 397 -6.49 -16.57 18.63
C PHE A 397 -7.50 -17.74 18.60
N PRO A 398 -7.54 -18.62 19.64
CA PRO A 398 -6.68 -18.66 20.82
C PRO A 398 -5.31 -19.34 20.58
N ASN A 399 -5.07 -19.94 19.42
CA ASN A 399 -3.80 -20.60 19.09
C ASN A 399 -3.44 -20.45 17.60
N LYS A 400 -2.14 -20.44 17.29
CA LYS A 400 -1.62 -20.28 15.93
C LYS A 400 -2.26 -21.20 14.87
N SER A 401 -2.70 -22.41 15.23
CA SER A 401 -3.37 -23.32 14.29
C SER A 401 -4.75 -22.83 13.80
N SER A 402 -5.34 -21.80 14.42
CA SER A 402 -6.54 -21.15 13.90
C SER A 402 -6.26 -20.14 12.78
N ALA A 403 -5.01 -19.71 12.62
CA ALA A 403 -4.63 -18.77 11.57
C ALA A 403 -4.69 -19.41 10.19
N LYS A 404 -5.35 -18.72 9.26
CA LYS A 404 -5.52 -19.11 7.87
C LYS A 404 -5.08 -17.97 6.97
N ILE A 405 -4.43 -18.32 5.87
CA ILE A 405 -4.16 -17.39 4.78
C ILE A 405 -5.51 -17.02 4.15
N LYS A 406 -5.82 -15.73 4.06
CA LYS A 406 -7.02 -15.26 3.37
C LYS A 406 -6.78 -15.17 1.86
N PRO A 407 -7.83 -15.23 1.02
CA PRO A 407 -7.73 -14.93 -0.42
C PRO A 407 -6.98 -13.63 -0.74
N ALA A 408 -7.12 -12.61 0.11
CA ALA A 408 -6.42 -11.34 -0.02
C ALA A 408 -4.89 -11.46 0.01
N PHE A 409 -4.32 -12.40 0.78
CA PHE A 409 -2.88 -12.64 0.84
C PHE A 409 -2.33 -13.08 -0.51
N ASP A 410 -2.96 -14.09 -1.10
CA ASP A 410 -2.53 -14.65 -2.38
C ASP A 410 -2.77 -13.65 -3.51
N MET A 411 -3.92 -12.95 -3.50
CA MET A 411 -4.19 -11.88 -4.46
C MET A 411 -3.11 -10.79 -4.39
N TYR A 412 -2.77 -10.32 -3.19
CA TYR A 412 -1.74 -9.29 -3.00
C TYR A 412 -0.38 -9.76 -3.53
N ARG A 413 0.03 -10.98 -3.15
CA ARG A 413 1.26 -11.61 -3.63
C ARG A 413 1.32 -11.67 -5.15
N TYR A 414 0.25 -12.14 -5.78
CA TYR A 414 0.24 -12.31 -7.23
C TYR A 414 0.17 -10.97 -7.96
N ALA A 415 -0.56 -9.99 -7.42
CA ALA A 415 -0.61 -8.63 -7.97
C ALA A 415 0.78 -7.98 -7.97
N ILE A 416 1.58 -8.16 -6.93
CA ILE A 416 2.99 -7.70 -6.89
C ILE A 416 3.80 -8.35 -8.02
N GLN A 417 3.65 -9.65 -8.23
CA GLN A 417 4.36 -10.35 -9.31
C GLN A 417 3.93 -9.84 -10.69
N GLU A 418 2.63 -9.62 -10.89
CA GLU A 418 2.09 -9.04 -12.13
C GLU A 418 2.66 -7.65 -12.38
N LEU A 419 2.67 -6.78 -11.38
CA LEU A 419 3.09 -5.39 -11.53
C LEU A 419 4.61 -5.26 -11.70
N ASN A 420 5.40 -6.12 -11.06
CA ASN A 420 6.86 -6.12 -11.19
C ASN A 420 7.36 -6.78 -12.47
N HIS A 421 6.66 -7.79 -12.99
CA HIS A 421 7.19 -8.68 -14.03
C HIS A 421 6.29 -8.84 -15.26
N GLY A 422 5.02 -8.43 -15.17
CA GLY A 422 4.01 -8.58 -16.21
C GLY A 422 3.07 -9.76 -15.99
N LYS A 423 1.99 -9.79 -16.78
CA LYS A 423 0.89 -10.77 -16.68
C LYS A 423 1.34 -12.21 -16.92
N GLU A 424 2.38 -12.42 -17.72
CA GLU A 424 2.89 -13.76 -18.03
C GLU A 424 3.55 -14.43 -16.82
N ASP A 425 4.27 -13.68 -16.00
CA ASP A 425 4.93 -14.18 -14.80
C ASP A 425 3.91 -14.42 -13.66
N TYR A 426 2.83 -13.64 -13.63
CA TYR A 426 1.64 -13.91 -12.82
C TYR A 426 1.02 -15.28 -13.14
N ILE A 427 0.77 -15.57 -14.43
CA ILE A 427 0.21 -16.87 -14.87
C ILE A 427 1.12 -18.01 -14.41
N PHE A 428 2.44 -17.85 -14.51
CA PHE A 428 3.38 -18.86 -14.01
C PHE A 428 3.31 -19.04 -12.49
N ALA A 429 3.24 -17.97 -11.72
CA ALA A 429 3.13 -18.02 -10.27
C ALA A 429 1.86 -18.76 -9.82
N VAL A 430 0.72 -18.45 -10.45
CA VAL A 430 -0.57 -19.11 -10.21
C VAL A 430 -0.49 -20.60 -10.57
N LEU A 431 0.08 -20.95 -11.72
CA LEU A 431 0.23 -22.35 -12.13
C LEU A 431 1.12 -23.15 -11.18
N ASN A 432 2.24 -22.58 -10.74
CA ASN A 432 3.15 -23.23 -9.79
C ASN A 432 2.49 -23.49 -8.43
N PHE A 433 1.61 -22.60 -7.98
CA PHE A 433 0.85 -22.78 -6.75
C PHE A 433 -0.04 -24.02 -6.82
N PHE A 434 -0.84 -24.14 -7.89
CA PHE A 434 -1.73 -25.29 -8.10
C PHE A 434 -0.98 -26.62 -8.29
N ILE A 435 0.19 -26.60 -8.96
CA ILE A 435 1.01 -27.81 -9.15
C ILE A 435 1.56 -28.34 -7.81
N LYS A 436 1.88 -27.44 -6.85
CA LYS A 436 2.53 -27.81 -5.59
C LYS A 436 1.56 -28.19 -4.47
N GLN A 437 0.28 -27.86 -4.58
CA GLN A 437 -0.75 -28.18 -3.57
C GLN A 437 -1.97 -28.92 -4.16
N PRO A 438 -1.80 -30.11 -4.77
CA PRO A 438 -2.90 -30.84 -5.42
C PRO A 438 -4.00 -31.29 -4.44
N ALA A 439 -3.67 -31.56 -3.18
CA ALA A 439 -4.62 -32.08 -2.18
C ALA A 439 -5.72 -31.07 -1.78
N GLU A 440 -5.42 -29.76 -1.82
CA GLU A 440 -6.40 -28.70 -1.54
C GLU A 440 -7.43 -28.57 -2.68
N LEU A 441 -7.08 -29.04 -3.88
CA LEU A 441 -7.94 -29.07 -5.06
C LEU A 441 -8.90 -30.28 -5.04
N ASP A 442 -8.47 -31.41 -4.49
CA ASP A 442 -9.24 -32.67 -4.51
C ASP A 442 -10.42 -32.66 -3.53
N THR A 443 -10.30 -31.98 -2.37
CA THR A 443 -11.37 -31.95 -1.35
C THR A 443 -12.61 -31.16 -1.79
N HIS A 444 -12.50 -30.35 -2.85
CA HIS A 444 -13.61 -29.57 -3.41
C HIS A 444 -14.32 -30.25 -4.59
N MET A 445 -13.74 -31.33 -5.14
CA MET A 445 -14.13 -31.87 -6.44
C MET A 445 -15.01 -33.13 -6.39
N GLU A 446 -15.26 -33.71 -5.22
CA GLU A 446 -16.06 -34.95 -5.08
C GLU A 446 -17.57 -34.79 -5.35
N SER A 447 -18.07 -33.57 -5.64
CA SER A 447 -19.52 -33.30 -5.71
C SER A 447 -20.15 -33.27 -7.11
N ILE A 448 -19.39 -33.46 -8.20
CA ILE A 448 -19.92 -33.25 -9.56
C ILE A 448 -19.58 -34.43 -10.47
N SER A 449 -20.53 -35.33 -10.71
CA SER A 449 -20.44 -36.35 -11.75
C SER A 449 -21.38 -36.01 -12.90
N TYR A 450 -20.93 -36.14 -14.16
CA TYR A 450 -21.85 -36.19 -15.29
C TYR A 450 -21.48 -37.18 -16.39
N SER A 451 -22.56 -37.65 -17.02
CA SER A 451 -22.69 -38.79 -17.91
C SER A 451 -22.40 -38.45 -19.38
N GLY A 452 -21.76 -39.38 -20.07
CA GLY A 452 -21.29 -39.22 -21.45
C GLY A 452 -22.40 -39.32 -22.50
N LYS A 453 -22.28 -38.47 -23.53
CA LYS A 453 -22.77 -38.66 -24.91
C LYS A 453 -22.00 -37.74 -25.86
N THR A 454 -21.74 -38.21 -27.07
CA THR A 454 -20.98 -37.52 -28.14
C THR A 454 -21.85 -36.60 -28.99
N ILE A 455 -21.40 -35.36 -29.25
CA ILE A 455 -22.14 -34.30 -29.97
C ILE A 455 -21.27 -33.65 -31.09
N ASN A 456 -21.92 -33.21 -32.17
CA ASN A 456 -21.39 -32.59 -33.40
C ASN A 456 -20.72 -31.21 -33.15
N ASP A 457 -19.67 -30.88 -33.92
CA ASP A 457 -18.67 -29.81 -33.72
C ASP A 457 -19.24 -28.40 -33.40
N GLU A 458 -20.39 -27.98 -33.94
CA GLU A 458 -20.96 -26.64 -33.66
C GLU A 458 -21.90 -26.63 -32.44
N ALA A 459 -22.66 -27.70 -32.23
CA ALA A 459 -23.45 -27.91 -31.01
C ALA A 459 -22.53 -28.17 -29.80
N TRP A 460 -21.40 -28.86 -30.02
CA TRP A 460 -20.38 -29.13 -29.01
C TRP A 460 -19.55 -27.88 -28.68
N LEU A 461 -19.21 -27.03 -29.66
CA LEU A 461 -18.60 -25.71 -29.37
C LEU A 461 -19.56 -24.84 -28.55
N ASN A 462 -20.85 -24.84 -28.88
CA ASN A 462 -21.84 -24.10 -28.12
C ASN A 462 -22.07 -24.70 -26.72
N GLU A 463 -22.04 -26.02 -26.56
CA GLU A 463 -22.19 -26.71 -25.27
C GLU A 463 -20.93 -26.64 -24.41
N VAL A 464 -19.72 -26.72 -24.98
CA VAL A 464 -18.44 -26.47 -24.28
C VAL A 464 -18.35 -25.02 -23.84
N THR A 465 -18.82 -24.07 -24.67
CA THR A 465 -18.92 -22.65 -24.28
C THR A 465 -20.03 -22.42 -23.25
N LEU A 466 -21.13 -23.18 -23.30
CA LEU A 466 -22.21 -23.15 -22.31
C LEU A 466 -21.75 -23.78 -20.98
N ASN A 467 -21.00 -24.87 -21.01
CA ASN A 467 -20.53 -25.62 -19.85
C ASN A 467 -19.28 -24.99 -19.23
N LEU A 468 -18.31 -24.50 -20.00
CA LEU A 468 -17.28 -23.58 -19.47
C LEU A 468 -17.93 -22.31 -18.94
N GLY A 469 -18.96 -21.76 -19.61
CA GLY A 469 -19.74 -20.65 -19.08
C GLY A 469 -20.58 -20.99 -17.83
N ASN A 470 -20.85 -22.28 -17.57
CA ASN A 470 -21.57 -22.77 -16.39
C ASN A 470 -20.63 -23.23 -15.25
N ASP A 471 -19.41 -23.65 -15.58
CA ASP A 471 -18.35 -24.09 -14.64
C ASP A 471 -17.43 -22.92 -14.25
N ILE A 472 -17.27 -21.93 -15.14
CA ILE A 472 -16.65 -20.60 -14.90
C ILE A 472 -17.74 -19.59 -14.46
N LYS A 473 -18.99 -20.04 -14.30
CA LYS A 473 -20.09 -19.23 -13.73
C LYS A 473 -19.86 -18.82 -12.28
N TRP A 474 -18.82 -19.34 -11.62
CA TRP A 474 -18.36 -18.81 -10.34
C TRP A 474 -17.46 -17.57 -10.49
N LEU A 475 -16.83 -17.36 -11.65
CA LEU A 475 -16.01 -16.17 -11.98
C LEU A 475 -16.78 -15.10 -12.76
N ALA A 476 -17.88 -15.43 -13.45
CA ALA A 476 -18.60 -14.48 -14.30
C ALA A 476 -19.55 -13.48 -13.58
N PRO A 477 -20.27 -13.84 -12.50
CA PRO A 477 -21.12 -12.90 -11.76
C PRO A 477 -20.32 -11.89 -10.92
N GLU A 478 -19.12 -12.27 -10.45
CA GLU A 478 -18.34 -11.50 -9.48
C GLU A 478 -17.49 -10.38 -10.09
N TYR A 479 -17.15 -10.45 -11.38
CA TYR A 479 -16.23 -9.49 -12.02
C TYR A 479 -16.89 -8.60 -13.09
N GLN A 480 -18.22 -8.70 -13.29
CA GLN A 480 -18.98 -8.01 -14.34
C GLN A 480 -18.38 -8.13 -15.76
N ILE A 481 -17.49 -9.10 -15.99
CA ILE A 481 -16.94 -9.39 -17.31
C ILE A 481 -18.10 -9.95 -18.11
N SER A 482 -18.53 -9.23 -19.15
CA SER A 482 -19.65 -9.70 -19.95
C SER A 482 -19.27 -11.05 -20.56
N LYS A 483 -20.26 -11.92 -20.74
CA LYS A 483 -20.08 -13.19 -21.45
C LYS A 483 -19.37 -12.96 -22.79
N GLU A 484 -19.63 -11.82 -23.42
CA GLU A 484 -19.00 -11.39 -24.66
C GLU A 484 -17.51 -11.07 -24.48
N ASP A 485 -17.11 -10.38 -23.40
CA ASP A 485 -15.71 -9.99 -23.13
C ASP A 485 -14.82 -11.18 -22.78
N LEU A 486 -15.34 -12.13 -22.00
CA LEU A 486 -14.63 -13.37 -21.68
C LEU A 486 -14.47 -14.25 -22.93
N ASN A 487 -15.53 -14.35 -23.74
CA ASN A 487 -15.47 -15.05 -25.02
C ASN A 487 -14.50 -14.37 -25.99
N GLN A 488 -14.45 -13.03 -26.02
CA GLN A 488 -13.51 -12.26 -26.82
C GLN A 488 -12.07 -12.41 -26.32
N PHE A 489 -11.83 -12.48 -25.01
CA PHE A 489 -10.50 -12.72 -24.43
C PHE A 489 -9.97 -14.10 -24.81
N VAL A 490 -10.77 -15.14 -24.58
CA VAL A 490 -10.42 -16.53 -24.92
C VAL A 490 -10.25 -16.67 -26.44
N ALA A 491 -11.15 -16.10 -27.24
CA ALA A 491 -11.04 -16.11 -28.70
C ALA A 491 -9.83 -15.30 -29.21
N ARG A 492 -9.45 -14.20 -28.55
CA ARG A 492 -8.25 -13.41 -28.88
C ARG A 492 -6.98 -14.18 -28.59
N ILE A 493 -6.84 -14.75 -27.40
CA ILE A 493 -5.70 -15.60 -27.01
C ILE A 493 -5.59 -16.79 -27.96
N TYR A 494 -6.71 -17.44 -28.29
CA TYR A 494 -6.75 -18.53 -29.26
C TYR A 494 -6.39 -18.08 -30.69
N LYS A 495 -6.87 -16.93 -31.14
CA LYS A 495 -6.56 -16.35 -32.47
C LYS A 495 -5.10 -15.92 -32.57
N GLU A 496 -4.52 -15.37 -31.50
CA GLU A 496 -3.10 -15.02 -31.41
C GLU A 496 -2.21 -16.27 -31.42
N LEU A 497 -2.59 -17.32 -30.69
CA LEU A 497 -1.91 -18.63 -30.73
C LEU A 497 -2.01 -19.31 -32.10
N MET A 498 -3.12 -19.14 -32.80
CA MET A 498 -3.35 -19.70 -34.14
C MET A 498 -2.69 -18.89 -35.27
N ASN A 499 -2.39 -17.60 -35.03
CA ASN A 499 -1.71 -16.71 -35.97
C ASN A 499 -0.17 -16.74 -35.84
N GLN A 500 0.35 -17.25 -34.73
CA GLN A 500 1.77 -17.64 -34.65
C GLN A 500 1.97 -18.88 -35.53
N THR A 501 3.07 -18.91 -36.29
CA THR A 501 3.34 -19.86 -37.39
C THR A 501 3.38 -21.33 -36.94
N ALA A 502 2.23 -21.91 -36.64
CA ALA A 502 2.06 -23.33 -36.41
C ALA A 502 1.71 -23.99 -37.74
N ASN A 503 2.49 -24.99 -38.14
CA ASN A 503 2.18 -25.73 -39.36
C ASN A 503 0.83 -26.47 -39.21
N LYS A 504 0.14 -26.73 -40.33
CA LYS A 504 -1.19 -27.39 -40.34
C LYS A 504 -1.22 -28.75 -39.62
N SER A 505 -0.08 -29.42 -39.47
CA SER A 505 0.04 -30.68 -38.74
C SER A 505 -0.04 -30.47 -37.23
N THR A 506 0.58 -29.43 -36.70
CA THR A 506 0.59 -29.10 -35.27
C THR A 506 -0.82 -28.77 -34.80
N VAL A 507 -1.53 -27.94 -35.57
CA VAL A 507 -2.94 -27.60 -35.34
C VAL A 507 -3.85 -28.84 -35.34
N ARG A 508 -3.63 -29.79 -36.27
CA ARG A 508 -4.43 -31.04 -36.32
C ARG A 508 -4.16 -31.94 -35.13
N THR A 509 -2.91 -32.06 -34.70
CA THR A 509 -2.52 -32.88 -33.55
C THR A 509 -3.10 -32.32 -32.25
N LEU A 510 -3.01 -30.99 -32.05
CA LEU A 510 -3.58 -30.33 -30.89
C LEU A 510 -5.11 -30.52 -30.82
N LYS A 511 -5.80 -30.30 -31.95
CA LYS A 511 -7.25 -30.54 -32.06
C LYS A 511 -7.64 -31.98 -31.74
N ARG A 512 -6.83 -32.96 -32.13
CA ARG A 512 -7.09 -34.38 -31.86
C ARG A 512 -6.89 -34.76 -30.40
N ARG A 513 -5.95 -34.11 -29.70
CA ARG A 513 -5.68 -34.32 -28.28
C ARG A 513 -6.73 -33.66 -27.41
N LEU A 514 -7.06 -32.39 -27.69
CA LEU A 514 -8.08 -31.64 -26.94
C LEU A 514 -9.48 -32.28 -27.03
N ARG A 515 -9.84 -32.89 -28.17
CA ARG A 515 -11.12 -33.63 -28.33
C ARG A 515 -11.33 -34.80 -27.36
N LYS A 516 -10.28 -35.26 -26.67
CA LYS A 516 -10.35 -36.39 -25.73
C LYS A 516 -10.31 -35.97 -24.26
N LEU A 517 -10.15 -34.68 -24.01
CA LEU A 517 -9.95 -34.12 -22.69
C LEU A 517 -11.20 -33.34 -22.27
N SER A 518 -11.54 -33.37 -20.99
CA SER A 518 -12.54 -32.50 -20.37
C SER A 518 -12.07 -31.03 -20.38
N PRO A 519 -12.97 -30.04 -20.27
CA PRO A 519 -12.58 -28.63 -20.24
C PRO A 519 -11.57 -28.26 -19.12
N ARG A 520 -11.57 -29.00 -18.00
CA ARG A 520 -10.56 -28.90 -16.94
C ARG A 520 -9.21 -29.46 -17.38
N GLU A 521 -9.21 -30.64 -18.00
CA GLU A 521 -8.01 -31.22 -18.59
C GLU A 521 -7.47 -30.38 -19.75
N TRP A 522 -8.28 -29.55 -20.41
CA TRP A 522 -7.79 -28.59 -21.40
C TRP A 522 -6.95 -27.50 -20.76
N LEU A 523 -7.43 -26.89 -19.68
CA LEU A 523 -6.70 -25.83 -18.99
C LEU A 523 -5.40 -26.41 -18.44
N VAL A 524 -5.45 -27.59 -17.83
CA VAL A 524 -4.28 -28.31 -17.34
C VAL A 524 -3.32 -28.66 -18.49
N GLU A 525 -3.78 -29.26 -19.59
CA GLU A 525 -2.89 -29.66 -20.69
C GLU A 525 -2.33 -28.44 -21.46
N LEU A 526 -3.12 -27.38 -21.65
CA LEU A 526 -2.72 -26.18 -22.38
C LEU A 526 -1.74 -25.34 -21.55
N PHE A 527 -2.03 -25.11 -20.26
CA PHE A 527 -1.18 -24.34 -19.35
C PHE A 527 0.00 -25.14 -18.77
N LEU A 528 -0.10 -26.46 -18.68
CA LEU A 528 1.02 -27.32 -18.24
C LEU A 528 1.81 -27.93 -19.37
N SER A 529 1.40 -27.77 -20.64
CA SER A 529 2.21 -28.23 -21.76
C SER A 529 3.59 -27.59 -21.68
N GLU A 530 4.61 -28.44 -21.79
CA GLU A 530 6.01 -27.99 -21.82
C GLU A 530 6.24 -26.96 -22.93
N GLU A 531 5.45 -26.98 -24.00
CA GLU A 531 5.49 -26.03 -25.10
C GLU A 531 4.94 -24.64 -24.73
N PHE A 532 3.81 -24.57 -24.01
CA PHE A 532 3.28 -23.29 -23.50
C PHE A 532 4.20 -22.70 -22.42
N LYS A 533 4.66 -23.54 -21.47
CA LYS A 533 5.66 -23.14 -20.47
C LYS A 533 6.93 -22.63 -21.13
N ARG A 534 7.40 -23.28 -22.20
CA ARG A 534 8.61 -22.87 -22.93
C ARG A 534 8.42 -21.53 -23.65
N ASN A 535 7.29 -21.30 -24.30
CA ASN A 535 7.09 -20.14 -25.17
C ASN A 535 6.54 -18.89 -24.47
N ALA A 536 5.55 -19.05 -23.57
CA ALA A 536 4.91 -17.92 -22.89
C ALA A 536 5.68 -17.46 -21.65
N ILE A 537 6.26 -18.42 -20.92
CA ILE A 537 6.85 -18.18 -19.60
C ILE A 537 8.38 -18.11 -19.71
N TRP A 538 9.04 -19.19 -20.17
CA TRP A 538 10.50 -19.24 -20.18
C TRP A 538 11.14 -18.35 -21.21
N SER A 539 10.66 -18.34 -22.45
CA SER A 539 11.22 -17.45 -23.47
C SER A 539 10.98 -15.97 -23.15
N GLY A 540 9.91 -15.65 -22.42
CA GLY A 540 9.64 -14.29 -21.91
C GLY A 540 10.62 -13.89 -20.80
N TYR A 541 10.83 -14.80 -19.85
CA TYR A 541 11.78 -14.65 -18.75
C TYR A 541 13.22 -14.51 -19.25
N GLU A 542 13.69 -15.43 -20.10
CA GLU A 542 15.05 -15.45 -20.68
C GLU A 542 15.35 -14.18 -21.48
N ARG A 543 14.37 -13.63 -22.22
CA ARG A 543 14.51 -12.37 -22.96
C ARG A 543 14.72 -11.15 -22.07
N ARG A 544 14.21 -11.15 -20.84
CA ARG A 544 14.17 -9.96 -19.96
C ARG A 544 15.21 -9.98 -18.85
N THR A 545 15.56 -11.15 -18.34
CA THR A 545 16.47 -11.27 -17.20
C THR A 545 17.93 -11.51 -17.60
N SER A 546 18.21 -11.62 -18.91
CA SER A 546 19.53 -12.06 -19.44
C SER A 546 19.95 -13.44 -18.94
N PHE A 547 19.07 -14.16 -18.23
CA PHE A 547 19.28 -15.52 -17.81
C PHE A 547 19.18 -16.40 -19.05
N SER A 548 20.33 -16.89 -19.53
CA SER A 548 20.39 -17.98 -20.49
C SER A 548 20.68 -19.26 -19.72
N ARG A 549 19.95 -20.33 -20.00
CA ARG A 549 20.29 -21.63 -19.44
C ARG A 549 21.70 -22.04 -19.94
N PRO A 550 22.45 -22.83 -19.15
CA PRO A 550 23.60 -23.56 -19.67
C PRO A 550 23.23 -24.47 -20.83
#